data_AF-A0AAJ0SAB7-F1
#
_entry.id   AF-A0AAJ0SAB7-F1
#
_cell.length_a   1.000
_cell.length_b   1.000
_cell.length_c   1.000
_cell.angle_alpha   90.00
_cell.angle_beta   90.00
_cell.angle_gamma   90.00
#
_symmetry.space_group_name_H-M   'P 1'
#
loop_
_entity.id
_entity.type
_entity.pdbx_description
1 polymer ?
#
loop_
_entity_poly.entity_id
_entity_poly.type
_entity_poly.pdbx_seq_one_letter_code
_entity_poly.pdbx_strand_id
1 'polypeptide(L)'
;MKKYASLLLFALLLNGCDDGDLTVDTIDFSNESIKAQTCDPLTNNLIYKLKTQESLLLQLPDNKIINDPSVYSYDIDNSLYRVVYRAYDGTVATANICGTIPPKTPNITEEWLGTAGKIEITTTQNTDLTATDGSTKIIGYNHTIVFRNITFAKPAGDQVEAEYVFGNFATSYTSPNTTFTNPVQQCTNSSKQVYNFNASSALTIDNIDPALIVNEKTTTPRTGLINANGTTNKVLLRTYINGTLTQGYFCNTTIPSSPSVSETWIAQDGLAGESGIIEVTTTNVNKVFTHTIVLKSVILQKDHSTFKLPTNYTLGNLEVVVP
;
A
#
# COMPACT_ATOMS: atom_id res chain seq x y z
N MET A 1 51.08 -3.02 52.70
CA MET A 1 49.65 -2.82 52.36
C MET A 1 49.38 -1.46 51.72
N LYS A 2 49.89 -0.32 52.27
CA LYS A 2 49.68 1.02 51.67
C LYS A 2 50.16 1.17 50.21
N LYS A 3 51.27 0.52 49.83
CA LYS A 3 51.82 0.58 48.45
C LYS A 3 50.95 -0.12 47.41
N TYR A 4 50.23 -1.18 47.80
CA TYR A 4 49.34 -1.92 46.90
C TYR A 4 47.98 -1.24 46.74
N ALA A 5 47.51 -0.53 47.78
CA ALA A 5 46.29 0.28 47.70
C ALA A 5 46.42 1.45 46.71
N SER A 6 47.60 2.11 46.67
CA SER A 6 47.87 3.16 45.69
C SER A 6 47.91 2.64 44.25
N LEU A 7 48.42 1.42 44.02
CA LEU A 7 48.41 0.80 42.69
C LEU A 7 47.00 0.41 42.23
N LEU A 8 46.15 -0.07 43.14
CA LEU A 8 44.75 -0.38 42.84
C LEU A 8 43.94 0.90 42.52
N LEU A 9 44.19 1.99 43.25
CA LEU A 9 43.58 3.28 42.99
C LEU A 9 44.04 3.89 41.66
N PHE A 10 45.33 3.70 41.30
CA PHE A 10 45.86 4.12 40.00
C PHE A 10 45.30 3.29 38.84
N ALA A 11 45.09 1.98 39.04
CA ALA A 11 44.43 1.12 38.05
C ALA A 11 42.95 1.48 37.84
N LEU A 12 42.24 1.92 38.87
CA LEU A 12 40.85 2.43 38.75
C LEU A 12 40.78 3.77 38.01
N LEU A 13 41.79 4.62 38.12
CA LEU A 13 41.88 5.88 37.38
C LEU A 13 42.25 5.70 35.90
N LEU A 14 42.94 4.60 35.55
CA LEU A 14 43.32 4.27 34.16
C LEU A 14 42.23 3.50 33.38
N ASN A 15 41.11 3.13 34.04
CA ASN A 15 39.91 2.59 33.39
C ASN A 15 38.84 3.68 33.16
N GLY A 16 39.19 4.95 33.34
CA GLY A 16 38.45 6.01 32.67
C GLY A 16 38.66 5.83 31.17
N CYS A 17 37.76 5.09 30.52
CA CYS A 17 37.54 5.22 29.10
C CYS A 17 37.09 6.68 28.89
N ASP A 18 38.07 7.56 28.71
CA ASP A 18 37.87 8.80 27.99
C ASP A 18 37.45 8.35 26.59
N ASP A 19 36.15 8.22 26.40
CA ASP A 19 35.51 7.92 25.12
C ASP A 19 35.70 9.19 24.29
N GLY A 20 36.95 9.36 23.83
CA GLY A 20 37.50 10.61 23.37
C GLY A 20 36.55 11.22 22.36
N ASP A 21 36.10 12.44 22.66
CA ASP A 21 35.20 13.31 21.89
C ASP A 21 34.95 12.77 20.48
N LEU A 22 34.00 11.82 20.36
CA LEU A 22 33.68 11.16 19.09
C LEU A 22 32.88 12.17 18.28
N THR A 23 33.59 13.06 17.60
CA THR A 23 32.99 13.99 16.65
C THR A 23 32.47 13.19 15.46
N VAL A 24 31.19 13.35 15.13
CA VAL A 24 30.62 12.70 13.96
C VAL A 24 31.15 13.41 12.71
N ASP A 25 31.94 12.72 11.91
CA ASP A 25 32.44 13.30 10.65
C ASP A 25 31.52 12.99 9.46
N THR A 26 30.78 11.88 9.51
CA THR A 26 29.93 11.41 8.41
C THR A 26 28.74 10.64 8.95
N ILE A 27 27.56 10.88 8.38
CA ILE A 27 26.36 10.08 8.65
C ILE A 27 26.46 8.82 7.79
N ASP A 28 26.53 7.63 8.40
CA ASP A 28 26.57 6.37 7.64
C ASP A 28 25.56 5.34 8.19
N PHE A 29 24.42 5.19 7.54
CA PHE A 29 23.43 4.15 7.86
C PHE A 29 23.38 3.05 6.77
N SER A 30 24.47 2.79 6.06
CA SER A 30 24.52 1.85 4.93
C SER A 30 24.41 0.37 5.32
N ASN A 31 24.67 0.01 6.58
CA ASN A 31 24.56 -1.36 7.06
C ASN A 31 23.12 -1.89 6.90
N GLU A 32 22.96 -2.95 6.10
CA GLU A 32 21.66 -3.55 5.77
C GLU A 32 20.89 -4.09 6.97
N SER A 33 21.55 -4.40 8.09
CA SER A 33 20.89 -4.81 9.33
C SER A 33 20.11 -3.66 9.98
N ILE A 34 20.43 -2.40 9.66
CA ILE A 34 19.72 -1.23 10.15
C ILE A 34 18.50 -0.97 9.25
N LYS A 35 17.32 -1.33 9.74
CA LYS A 35 16.05 -1.18 9.00
C LYS A 35 15.36 0.14 9.32
N ALA A 36 14.69 0.71 8.32
CA ALA A 36 13.78 1.83 8.54
C ALA A 36 12.52 1.34 9.27
N GLN A 37 12.06 2.12 10.24
CA GLN A 37 10.90 1.87 11.07
C GLN A 37 10.03 3.12 11.11
N THR A 38 8.77 3.01 11.54
CA THR A 38 7.88 4.15 11.74
C THR A 38 7.28 4.15 13.14
N CYS A 39 6.94 5.34 13.64
CA CYS A 39 6.22 5.48 14.90
C CYS A 39 4.72 5.16 14.77
N ASP A 40 4.14 5.38 13.58
CA ASP A 40 2.74 5.10 13.30
C ASP A 40 2.58 4.54 11.88
N PRO A 41 2.24 3.24 11.73
CA PRO A 41 2.10 2.61 10.42
C PRO A 41 0.90 3.12 9.61
N LEU A 42 -0.06 3.81 10.23
CA LEU A 42 -1.22 4.37 9.53
C LEU A 42 -0.86 5.66 8.79
N THR A 43 -0.06 6.52 9.42
CA THR A 43 0.30 7.83 8.86
C THR A 43 1.68 7.84 8.20
N ASN A 44 2.61 7.02 8.68
CA ASN A 44 4.03 6.98 8.28
C ASN A 44 4.69 8.37 8.29
N ASN A 45 4.24 9.24 9.19
CA ASN A 45 4.67 10.64 9.26
C ASN A 45 6.08 10.83 9.83
N LEU A 46 6.58 9.84 10.58
CA LEU A 46 7.94 9.79 11.10
C LEU A 46 8.52 8.40 10.83
N ILE A 47 9.52 8.36 9.96
CA ILE A 47 10.30 7.17 9.61
C ILE A 47 11.71 7.37 10.14
N TYR A 48 12.31 6.36 10.76
CA TYR A 48 13.60 6.48 11.40
C TYR A 48 14.44 5.22 11.25
N LYS A 49 15.76 5.39 11.40
CA LYS A 49 16.75 4.31 11.51
C LYS A 49 17.55 4.54 12.79
N LEU A 50 17.88 3.46 13.50
CA LEU A 50 18.65 3.51 14.75
C LEU A 50 19.94 2.70 14.62
N LYS A 51 21.03 3.28 15.08
CA LYS A 51 22.20 2.54 15.59
C LYS A 51 22.17 2.55 17.12
N THR A 52 23.21 2.01 17.75
CA THR A 52 23.35 2.05 19.21
C THR A 52 23.25 3.47 19.76
N GLN A 53 24.00 4.45 19.23
CA GLN A 53 24.07 5.83 19.76
C GLN A 53 23.71 6.90 18.72
N GLU A 54 23.08 6.51 17.60
CA GLU A 54 22.73 7.44 16.54
C GLU A 54 21.31 7.17 16.02
N SER A 55 20.63 8.23 15.57
CA SER A 55 19.38 8.11 14.83
C SER A 55 19.40 8.97 13.57
N LEU A 56 18.73 8.49 12.53
CA LEU A 56 18.41 9.26 11.34
C LEU A 56 16.91 9.24 11.14
N LEU A 57 16.30 10.42 11.12
CA LEU A 57 14.87 10.62 11.07
C LEU A 57 14.47 11.30 9.77
N LEU A 58 13.34 10.87 9.23
CA LEU A 58 12.63 11.46 8.11
C LEU A 58 11.19 11.75 8.57
N GLN A 59 10.85 13.02 8.64
CA GLN A 59 9.49 13.49 8.88
C GLN A 59 8.85 13.93 7.57
N LEU A 60 7.61 13.50 7.35
CA LEU A 60 6.78 13.84 6.20
C LEU A 60 5.35 14.11 6.68
N PRO A 61 4.53 14.88 5.96
CA PRO A 61 3.09 14.91 6.19
C PRO A 61 2.45 13.53 6.01
N ASP A 62 1.28 13.34 6.63
CA ASP A 62 0.47 12.14 6.44
C ASP A 62 0.20 11.86 4.95
N ASN A 63 0.16 10.58 4.58
CA ASN A 63 -0.10 10.12 3.22
C ASN A 63 0.94 10.55 2.16
N LYS A 64 2.18 10.86 2.57
CA LYS A 64 3.30 11.15 1.64
C LYS A 64 4.19 9.95 1.32
N ILE A 65 4.06 8.88 2.08
CA ILE A 65 4.43 7.53 1.62
C ILE A 65 3.23 7.00 0.83
N ILE A 66 3.30 7.11 -0.50
CA ILE A 66 2.18 6.79 -1.37
C ILE A 66 2.31 5.35 -1.86
N ASN A 67 1.30 4.54 -1.54
CA ASN A 67 1.14 3.13 -1.92
C ASN A 67 0.62 3.00 -3.37
N ASP A 68 1.35 3.59 -4.30
CA ASP A 68 1.12 3.50 -5.74
C ASP A 68 2.46 3.60 -6.48
N PRO A 69 2.81 2.67 -7.39
CA PRO A 69 4.09 2.66 -8.07
C PRO A 69 4.36 3.93 -8.87
N SER A 70 5.33 4.72 -8.43
CA SER A 70 5.78 5.94 -9.08
C SER A 70 7.05 6.46 -8.39
N VAL A 71 7.55 7.61 -8.86
CA VAL A 71 8.58 8.40 -8.18
C VAL A 71 7.93 9.66 -7.63
N TYR A 72 8.06 9.85 -6.32
CA TYR A 72 7.57 11.03 -5.61
C TYR A 72 8.77 11.86 -5.14
N SER A 73 8.69 13.17 -5.28
CA SER A 73 9.77 14.09 -4.90
C SER A 73 9.23 15.23 -4.06
N TYR A 74 9.90 15.52 -2.95
CA TYR A 74 9.55 16.57 -2.01
C TYR A 74 10.78 17.42 -1.69
N ASP A 75 10.64 18.74 -1.67
CA ASP A 75 11.72 19.62 -1.22
C ASP A 75 11.86 19.55 0.30
N ILE A 76 13.11 19.45 0.77
CA ILE A 76 13.41 19.55 2.20
C ILE A 76 13.24 21.01 2.61
N ASP A 77 12.27 21.28 3.49
CA ASP A 77 11.91 22.62 3.93
C ASP A 77 12.20 22.85 5.43
N ASN A 78 12.69 21.81 6.12
CA ASN A 78 12.92 21.79 7.55
C ASN A 78 11.68 22.18 8.41
N SER A 79 10.47 22.01 7.84
CA SER A 79 9.18 22.29 8.48
C SER A 79 8.27 21.07 8.39
N LEU A 80 7.77 20.77 7.19
CA LEU A 80 6.89 19.64 6.91
C LEU A 80 7.69 18.41 6.46
N TYR A 81 8.76 18.66 5.71
CA TYR A 81 9.66 17.65 5.15
C TYR A 81 11.03 17.80 5.79
N ARG A 82 11.29 17.03 6.85
CA ARG A 82 12.47 17.19 7.71
C ARG A 82 13.34 15.95 7.67
N VAL A 83 14.62 16.14 7.47
CA VAL A 83 15.64 15.10 7.69
C VAL A 83 16.47 15.55 8.88
N VAL A 84 16.60 14.69 9.89
CA VAL A 84 17.32 15.03 11.13
C VAL A 84 18.22 13.86 11.50
N TYR A 85 19.50 14.13 11.70
CA TYR A 85 20.44 13.20 12.30
C TYR A 85 20.70 13.60 13.75
N ARG A 86 20.84 12.62 14.65
CA ARG A 86 21.21 12.84 16.05
C ARG A 86 22.20 11.79 16.54
N ALA A 87 23.19 12.25 17.30
CA ALA A 87 24.04 11.41 18.13
C ALA A 87 23.65 11.55 19.61
N TYR A 88 23.93 10.52 20.42
CA TYR A 88 23.51 10.42 21.81
C TYR A 88 24.64 10.00 22.74
N ASP A 89 24.60 10.43 24.00
CA ASP A 89 25.54 10.03 25.07
C ASP A 89 25.30 8.61 25.62
N GLY A 90 24.46 7.82 24.96
CA GLY A 90 24.09 6.48 25.37
C GLY A 90 23.15 5.81 24.38
N THR A 91 22.68 4.60 24.71
CA THR A 91 21.91 3.79 23.78
C THR A 91 20.55 4.41 23.46
N VAL A 92 20.28 4.67 22.18
CA VAL A 92 18.99 5.14 21.68
C VAL A 92 18.10 3.96 21.27
N ALA A 93 16.81 4.05 21.57
CA ALA A 93 15.81 3.05 21.24
C ALA A 93 14.54 3.69 20.67
N THR A 94 13.63 2.87 20.12
CA THR A 94 12.34 3.32 19.57
C THR A 94 11.55 4.21 20.54
N ALA A 95 11.59 3.93 21.85
CA ALA A 95 10.87 4.74 22.84
C ALA A 95 11.39 6.19 22.95
N ASN A 96 12.67 6.43 22.63
CA ASN A 96 13.25 7.78 22.57
C ASN A 96 12.71 8.60 21.39
N ILE A 97 12.29 7.92 20.32
CA ILE A 97 11.81 8.57 19.09
C ILE A 97 10.28 8.65 19.08
N CYS A 98 9.61 7.56 19.43
CA CYS A 98 8.16 7.37 19.26
C CYS A 98 7.35 7.39 20.56
N GLY A 99 8.00 7.60 21.71
CA GLY A 99 7.30 7.62 22.99
C GLY A 99 6.31 8.78 23.06
N THR A 100 5.08 8.53 23.55
CA THR A 100 4.12 9.61 23.86
C THR A 100 4.71 10.62 24.85
N ILE A 101 5.54 10.12 25.76
CA ILE A 101 6.43 10.90 26.63
C ILE A 101 7.82 10.30 26.45
N PRO A 102 8.67 10.87 25.58
CA PRO A 102 10.01 10.36 25.36
C PRO A 102 10.82 10.41 26.67
N PRO A 103 11.58 9.36 27.01
CA PRO A 103 12.46 9.38 28.17
C PRO A 103 13.55 10.46 27.99
N LYS A 104 13.98 11.05 29.11
CA LYS A 104 14.97 12.13 29.14
C LYS A 104 16.38 11.67 28.71
N THR A 105 16.69 10.38 28.85
CA THR A 105 17.99 9.78 28.52
C THR A 105 17.88 8.76 27.38
N PRO A 106 18.91 8.59 26.54
CA PRO A 106 20.17 9.35 26.54
C PRO A 106 20.00 10.80 26.05
N ASN A 107 20.93 11.69 26.40
CA ASN A 107 20.92 13.08 25.93
C ASN A 107 21.46 13.15 24.49
N ILE A 108 20.96 14.10 23.73
CA ILE A 108 21.48 14.42 22.39
C ILE A 108 22.82 15.15 22.56
N THR A 109 23.88 14.61 22.00
CA THR A 109 25.22 15.22 21.99
C THR A 109 25.45 16.05 20.73
N GLU A 110 24.83 15.66 19.62
CA GLU A 110 24.96 16.33 18.33
C GLU A 110 23.66 16.20 17.51
N GLU A 111 23.29 17.24 16.76
CA GLU A 111 22.11 17.26 15.88
C GLU A 111 22.47 17.93 14.55
N TRP A 112 22.18 17.26 13.43
CA TRP A 112 22.32 17.82 12.09
C TRP A 112 20.96 17.92 11.42
N LEU A 113 20.63 19.11 10.92
CA LEU A 113 19.36 19.36 10.23
C LEU A 113 19.59 19.37 8.72
N GLY A 114 18.78 18.61 7.98
CA GLY A 114 18.66 18.79 6.54
C GLY A 114 17.99 20.13 6.23
N THR A 115 18.73 21.08 5.68
CA THR A 115 18.27 22.45 5.41
C THR A 115 17.95 22.72 3.95
N ALA A 116 18.41 21.85 3.04
CA ALA A 116 18.13 21.92 1.61
C ALA A 116 18.24 20.52 0.97
N GLY A 117 17.80 20.41 -0.28
CA GLY A 117 17.79 19.18 -1.06
C GLY A 117 16.38 18.64 -1.31
N LYS A 118 16.29 17.42 -1.84
CA LYS A 118 15.03 16.74 -2.13
C LYS A 118 14.99 15.36 -1.50
N ILE A 119 13.81 14.96 -1.01
CA ILE A 119 13.48 13.59 -0.68
C ILE A 119 12.86 12.96 -1.91
N GLU A 120 13.52 11.97 -2.50
CA GLU A 120 13.05 11.16 -3.62
C GLU A 120 12.63 9.78 -3.11
N ILE A 121 11.38 9.40 -3.40
CA ILE A 121 10.80 8.13 -2.97
C ILE A 121 10.34 7.38 -4.20
N THR A 122 10.98 6.25 -4.49
CA THR A 122 10.55 5.33 -5.54
C THR A 122 9.71 4.23 -4.92
N THR A 123 8.43 4.16 -5.28
CA THR A 123 7.50 3.12 -4.82
C THR A 123 7.40 2.00 -5.84
N THR A 124 7.46 0.75 -5.39
CA THR A 124 7.16 -0.45 -6.18
C THR A 124 6.13 -1.33 -5.48
N GLN A 125 5.26 -1.99 -6.25
CA GLN A 125 4.25 -2.91 -5.72
C GLN A 125 4.87 -4.27 -5.37
N ASN A 126 4.56 -4.80 -4.18
CA ASN A 126 4.89 -6.17 -3.81
C ASN A 126 3.68 -7.07 -4.07
N THR A 127 3.87 -8.09 -4.92
CA THR A 127 2.79 -8.96 -5.40
C THR A 127 3.06 -10.41 -5.01
N ASP A 128 2.07 -11.05 -4.41
CA ASP A 128 2.03 -12.49 -4.22
C ASP A 128 1.57 -13.17 -5.52
N LEU A 129 2.44 -14.05 -6.02
CA LEU A 129 2.27 -14.82 -7.27
C LEU A 129 2.12 -16.33 -7.00
N THR A 130 1.88 -16.73 -5.75
CA THR A 130 1.89 -18.15 -5.34
C THR A 130 0.61 -18.90 -5.72
N ALA A 131 -0.46 -18.22 -6.13
CA ALA A 131 -1.74 -18.82 -6.45
C ALA A 131 -1.68 -19.65 -7.75
N THR A 132 -2.25 -20.87 -7.72
CA THR A 132 -2.23 -21.81 -8.85
C THR A 132 -3.35 -21.59 -9.87
N ASP A 133 -4.35 -20.78 -9.54
CA ASP A 133 -5.45 -20.40 -10.43
C ASP A 133 -5.10 -19.21 -11.36
N GLY A 134 -3.87 -18.71 -11.25
CA GLY A 134 -3.36 -17.57 -12.01
C GLY A 134 -3.84 -16.21 -11.51
N SER A 135 -4.45 -16.14 -10.32
CA SER A 135 -4.70 -14.88 -9.61
C SER A 135 -3.42 -14.31 -8.99
N THR A 136 -3.44 -13.02 -8.67
CA THR A 136 -2.37 -12.36 -7.90
C THR A 136 -2.97 -11.50 -6.81
N LYS A 137 -2.20 -11.22 -5.76
CA LYS A 137 -2.59 -10.32 -4.68
C LYS A 137 -1.48 -9.33 -4.39
N ILE A 138 -1.84 -8.07 -4.21
CA ILE A 138 -0.95 -7.07 -3.61
C ILE A 138 -0.87 -7.36 -2.10
N ILE A 139 0.35 -7.48 -1.59
CA ILE A 139 0.66 -7.73 -0.17
C ILE A 139 1.31 -6.52 0.51
N GLY A 140 1.72 -5.52 -0.26
CA GLY A 140 2.37 -4.32 0.24
C GLY A 140 3.08 -3.53 -0.85
N TYR A 141 3.86 -2.54 -0.42
CA TYR A 141 4.69 -1.72 -1.28
C TYR A 141 6.08 -1.57 -0.67
N ASN A 142 7.08 -1.45 -1.53
CA ASN A 142 8.45 -1.10 -1.13
C ASN A 142 8.74 0.33 -1.59
N HIS A 143 9.33 1.12 -0.70
CA HIS A 143 9.65 2.52 -0.91
C HIS A 143 11.17 2.69 -0.75
N THR A 144 11.87 2.93 -1.85
CA THR A 144 13.29 3.28 -1.81
C THR A 144 13.43 4.79 -1.66
N ILE A 145 14.03 5.22 -0.55
CA ILE A 145 14.14 6.63 -0.16
C ILE A 145 15.58 7.10 -0.34
N VAL A 146 15.77 8.15 -1.11
CA VAL A 146 17.06 8.78 -1.41
C VAL A 146 16.93 10.29 -1.21
N PHE A 147 17.90 10.90 -0.52
CA PHE A 147 18.01 12.34 -0.44
C PHE A 147 18.96 12.84 -1.53
N ARG A 148 18.49 13.76 -2.36
CA ARG A 148 19.24 14.32 -3.50
C ARG A 148 19.71 15.72 -3.17
N ASN A 149 21.01 15.98 -3.36
CA ASN A 149 21.64 17.27 -3.07
C ASN A 149 21.28 17.80 -1.67
N ILE A 150 21.33 16.93 -0.67
CA ILE A 150 20.98 17.29 0.70
C ILE A 150 22.09 18.14 1.32
N THR A 151 21.69 19.20 2.00
CA THR A 151 22.60 19.99 2.86
C THR A 151 22.28 19.70 4.31
N PHE A 152 23.23 19.14 5.04
CA PHE A 152 23.17 18.99 6.49
C PHE A 152 23.87 20.18 7.16
N ALA A 153 23.13 20.92 7.99
CA ALA A 153 23.70 21.92 8.89
C ALA A 153 24.32 21.20 10.09
N LYS A 154 25.65 21.05 10.07
CA LYS A 154 26.45 20.47 11.17
C LYS A 154 27.19 21.57 11.95
N PRO A 155 27.59 21.33 13.22
CA PRO A 155 28.25 22.34 14.05
C PRO A 155 29.52 22.95 13.42
N ALA A 156 30.28 22.16 12.68
CA ALA A 156 31.51 22.58 12.00
C ALA A 156 31.28 23.34 10.67
N GLY A 157 30.03 23.55 10.26
CA GLY A 157 29.63 24.18 9.00
C GLY A 157 29.05 23.17 8.00
N ASP A 158 28.18 23.66 7.10
CA ASP A 158 27.35 22.83 6.23
C ASP A 158 28.09 21.71 5.48
N GLN A 159 27.44 20.55 5.39
CA GLN A 159 27.86 19.41 4.60
C GLN A 159 26.85 19.14 3.49
N VAL A 160 27.32 19.10 2.23
CA VAL A 160 26.48 18.84 1.06
C VAL A 160 26.79 17.47 0.50
N GLU A 161 25.75 16.69 0.26
CA GLU A 161 25.84 15.36 -0.34
C GLU A 161 24.95 15.30 -1.57
N ALA A 162 25.54 14.99 -2.72
CA ALA A 162 24.81 14.88 -3.98
C ALA A 162 23.74 13.77 -3.93
N GLU A 163 24.05 12.68 -3.23
CA GLU A 163 23.15 11.55 -3.02
C GLU A 163 23.41 10.95 -1.63
N TYR A 164 22.36 10.80 -0.83
CA TYR A 164 22.38 10.04 0.41
C TYR A 164 21.25 9.00 0.40
N VAL A 165 21.58 7.72 0.49
CA VAL A 165 20.60 6.63 0.50
C VAL A 165 20.10 6.40 1.92
N PHE A 166 18.86 6.83 2.20
CA PHE A 166 18.20 6.53 3.48
C PHE A 166 17.91 5.02 3.59
N GLY A 167 17.44 4.42 2.50
CA GLY A 167 17.22 2.98 2.37
C GLY A 167 15.78 2.63 2.00
N ASN A 168 15.42 1.36 2.20
CA ASN A 168 14.10 0.83 1.89
C ASN A 168 13.17 0.90 3.11
N PHE A 169 11.93 1.29 2.87
CA PHE A 169 10.82 1.25 3.81
C PHE A 169 9.65 0.50 3.18
N ALA A 170 9.01 -0.42 3.92
CA ALA A 170 7.92 -1.23 3.37
C ALA A 170 6.61 -0.93 4.09
N THR A 171 5.53 -0.85 3.33
CA THR A 171 4.16 -0.77 3.84
C THR A 171 3.41 -2.05 3.50
N SER A 172 2.46 -2.44 4.34
CA SER A 172 1.58 -3.58 4.06
C SER A 172 0.32 -3.12 3.34
N TYR A 173 -0.24 -4.01 2.53
CA TYR A 173 -1.54 -3.80 1.89
C TYR A 173 -2.27 -5.14 1.80
N THR A 174 -3.58 -5.12 2.00
CA THR A 174 -4.43 -6.30 1.86
C THR A 174 -5.33 -6.11 0.66
N SER A 175 -5.16 -6.94 -0.37
CA SER A 175 -6.02 -6.92 -1.55
C SER A 175 -7.50 -7.11 -1.17
N PRO A 176 -8.43 -6.43 -1.88
CA PRO A 176 -9.85 -6.56 -1.63
C PRO A 176 -10.32 -8.03 -1.69
N ASN A 177 -11.30 -8.37 -0.86
CA ASN A 177 -11.91 -9.70 -0.88
C ASN A 177 -12.80 -9.86 -2.12
N THR A 178 -12.49 -10.83 -2.97
CA THR A 178 -13.25 -11.12 -4.18
C THR A 178 -14.07 -12.41 -4.05
N THR A 179 -14.36 -12.87 -2.84
CA THR A 179 -15.22 -14.04 -2.62
C THR A 179 -16.64 -13.56 -2.32
N PHE A 180 -17.58 -14.03 -3.13
CA PHE A 180 -19.00 -13.72 -3.00
C PHE A 180 -19.81 -15.01 -3.00
N THR A 181 -20.68 -15.18 -2.00
CA THR A 181 -21.45 -16.41 -1.80
C THR A 181 -22.91 -16.29 -2.22
N ASN A 182 -23.40 -15.06 -2.38
CA ASN A 182 -24.77 -14.81 -2.80
C ASN A 182 -24.93 -15.02 -4.31
N PRO A 183 -26.15 -15.35 -4.78
CA PRO A 183 -26.45 -15.33 -6.20
C PRO A 183 -26.18 -13.96 -6.81
N VAL A 184 -25.77 -13.95 -8.09
CA VAL A 184 -25.60 -12.71 -8.84
C VAL A 184 -26.97 -12.07 -9.05
N GLN A 185 -27.03 -10.76 -8.97
CA GLN A 185 -28.25 -9.99 -9.20
C GLN A 185 -28.04 -9.01 -10.35
N GLN A 186 -29.14 -8.63 -11.00
CA GLN A 186 -29.13 -7.61 -12.04
C GLN A 186 -30.15 -6.52 -11.72
N CYS A 187 -29.74 -5.27 -11.85
CA CYS A 187 -30.64 -4.14 -11.73
C CYS A 187 -31.68 -4.14 -12.87
N THR A 188 -32.95 -4.02 -12.49
CA THR A 188 -34.08 -4.00 -13.43
C THR A 188 -34.24 -2.64 -14.12
N ASN A 189 -33.65 -1.59 -13.54
CA ASN A 189 -33.64 -0.23 -14.08
C ASN A 189 -32.82 -0.13 -15.39
N SER A 190 -32.63 1.08 -15.91
CA SER A 190 -31.88 1.33 -17.14
C SER A 190 -30.38 1.07 -17.04
N SER A 191 -29.79 0.97 -15.84
CA SER A 191 -28.35 0.73 -15.69
C SER A 191 -27.94 -0.68 -16.09
N LYS A 192 -28.87 -1.64 -16.00
CA LYS A 192 -28.65 -3.08 -16.25
C LYS A 192 -27.43 -3.65 -15.53
N GLN A 193 -27.00 -2.99 -14.45
CA GLN A 193 -25.82 -3.35 -13.69
C GLN A 193 -25.98 -4.76 -13.12
N VAL A 194 -25.02 -5.62 -13.40
CA VAL A 194 -24.89 -6.92 -12.77
C VAL A 194 -23.96 -6.76 -11.58
N TYR A 195 -24.29 -7.37 -10.44
CA TYR A 195 -23.47 -7.23 -9.23
C TYR A 195 -23.48 -8.49 -8.38
N ASN A 196 -22.36 -8.70 -7.69
CA ASN A 196 -22.27 -9.59 -6.53
C ASN A 196 -21.46 -8.89 -5.44
N PHE A 197 -21.76 -9.19 -4.18
CA PHE A 197 -21.20 -8.46 -3.06
C PHE A 197 -21.11 -9.30 -1.79
N ASN A 198 -20.20 -8.89 -0.91
CA ASN A 198 -20.10 -9.32 0.48
C ASN A 198 -20.21 -8.08 1.39
N ALA A 199 -19.98 -8.23 2.69
CA ALA A 199 -20.20 -7.15 3.66
C ALA A 199 -19.37 -5.87 3.40
N SER A 200 -18.23 -5.96 2.73
CA SER A 200 -17.27 -4.86 2.58
C SER A 200 -16.80 -4.59 1.15
N SER A 201 -17.25 -5.38 0.18
CA SER A 201 -16.82 -5.24 -1.22
C SER A 201 -17.87 -5.73 -2.20
N ALA A 202 -17.80 -5.21 -3.44
CA ALA A 202 -18.66 -5.62 -4.53
C ALA A 202 -17.92 -5.63 -5.85
N LEU A 203 -18.20 -6.64 -6.67
CA LEU A 203 -17.81 -6.69 -8.07
C LEU A 203 -19.04 -6.42 -8.93
N THR A 204 -18.97 -5.39 -9.76
CA THR A 204 -20.06 -5.00 -10.67
C THR A 204 -19.62 -5.10 -12.13
N ILE A 205 -20.59 -5.36 -13.00
CA ILE A 205 -20.50 -5.16 -14.45
C ILE A 205 -21.53 -4.08 -14.78
N ASP A 206 -21.05 -2.87 -14.99
CA ASP A 206 -21.90 -1.73 -15.30
C ASP A 206 -22.35 -1.83 -16.77
N ASN A 207 -23.67 -1.74 -16.97
CA ASN A 207 -24.33 -1.84 -18.28
C ASN A 207 -23.80 -3.02 -19.11
N ILE A 208 -24.01 -4.24 -18.61
CA ILE A 208 -23.64 -5.45 -19.34
C ILE A 208 -24.32 -5.47 -20.72
N ASP A 209 -23.58 -5.90 -21.74
CA ASP A 209 -24.12 -6.05 -23.09
C ASP A 209 -25.32 -7.03 -23.05
N PRO A 210 -26.53 -6.59 -23.47
CA PRO A 210 -27.72 -7.42 -23.44
C PRO A 210 -27.58 -8.68 -24.31
N ALA A 211 -26.69 -8.69 -25.31
CA ALA A 211 -26.41 -9.88 -26.11
C ALA A 211 -25.77 -11.02 -25.28
N LEU A 212 -25.21 -10.73 -24.11
CA LEU A 212 -24.63 -11.74 -23.22
C LEU A 212 -25.69 -12.43 -22.35
N ILE A 213 -26.75 -11.71 -21.98
CA ILE A 213 -27.83 -12.21 -21.11
C ILE A 213 -29.10 -12.44 -21.94
N VAL A 214 -29.05 -13.50 -22.75
CA VAL A 214 -30.19 -13.93 -23.59
C VAL A 214 -30.79 -15.21 -23.01
N ASN A 215 -32.11 -15.20 -22.79
CA ASN A 215 -32.93 -16.32 -22.30
C ASN A 215 -33.06 -17.45 -23.33
N GLU A 216 -31.91 -17.98 -23.73
CA GLU A 216 -31.77 -19.08 -24.67
C GLU A 216 -30.58 -19.92 -24.22
N LYS A 217 -30.78 -21.24 -24.15
CA LYS A 217 -29.74 -22.19 -23.77
C LYS A 217 -28.58 -22.11 -24.76
N THR A 218 -27.37 -21.95 -24.25
CA THR A 218 -26.16 -21.87 -25.08
C THR A 218 -25.65 -23.26 -25.44
N THR A 219 -25.21 -23.44 -26.69
CA THR A 219 -24.35 -24.58 -27.11
C THR A 219 -22.87 -24.24 -27.00
N THR A 220 -22.53 -22.96 -27.19
CA THR A 220 -21.22 -22.35 -26.91
C THR A 220 -21.43 -21.12 -26.03
N PRO A 221 -20.53 -20.81 -25.08
CA PRO A 221 -20.66 -19.61 -24.26
C PRO A 221 -20.72 -18.34 -25.10
N ARG A 222 -21.49 -17.34 -24.64
CA ARG A 222 -21.47 -15.99 -25.21
C ARG A 222 -20.32 -15.23 -24.58
N THR A 223 -19.58 -14.47 -25.38
CA THR A 223 -18.41 -13.73 -24.89
C THR A 223 -18.51 -12.26 -25.27
N GLY A 224 -18.18 -11.39 -24.32
CA GLY A 224 -17.99 -9.96 -24.55
C GLY A 224 -16.66 -9.52 -23.96
N LEU A 225 -16.11 -8.41 -24.47
CA LEU A 225 -14.90 -7.82 -23.91
C LEU A 225 -15.26 -6.78 -22.85
N ILE A 226 -14.44 -6.72 -21.81
CA ILE A 226 -14.44 -5.62 -20.85
C ILE A 226 -14.01 -4.36 -21.59
N ASN A 227 -14.71 -3.25 -21.32
CA ASN A 227 -14.39 -1.95 -21.85
C ASN A 227 -14.29 -0.94 -20.69
N ALA A 228 -13.07 -0.70 -20.24
CA ALA A 228 -12.73 0.13 -19.08
C ALA A 228 -13.17 1.60 -19.28
N ASN A 229 -13.00 2.09 -20.51
CA ASN A 229 -13.27 3.46 -20.92
C ASN A 229 -14.65 3.66 -21.56
N GLY A 230 -15.37 2.57 -21.79
CA GLY A 230 -16.70 2.56 -22.39
C GLY A 230 -17.84 2.68 -21.39
N THR A 231 -19.05 2.68 -21.94
CA THR A 231 -20.30 2.70 -21.18
C THR A 231 -20.95 1.32 -21.02
N THR A 232 -20.39 0.27 -21.62
CA THR A 232 -20.91 -1.10 -21.62
C THR A 232 -19.82 -2.06 -21.17
N ASN A 233 -20.17 -3.13 -20.45
CA ASN A 233 -19.22 -4.15 -19.97
C ASN A 233 -18.09 -3.58 -19.09
N LYS A 234 -18.36 -2.53 -18.32
CA LYS A 234 -17.35 -1.95 -17.43
C LYS A 234 -17.33 -2.70 -16.10
N VAL A 235 -16.25 -3.43 -15.84
CA VAL A 235 -16.11 -4.23 -14.62
C VAL A 235 -15.38 -3.45 -13.54
N LEU A 236 -15.97 -3.39 -12.35
CA LEU A 236 -15.48 -2.59 -11.22
C LEU A 236 -15.48 -3.42 -9.94
N LEU A 237 -14.38 -3.40 -9.21
CA LEU A 237 -14.31 -3.89 -7.84
C LEU A 237 -14.22 -2.71 -6.90
N ARG A 238 -15.15 -2.61 -5.96
CA ARG A 238 -15.16 -1.54 -4.95
C ARG A 238 -15.08 -2.12 -3.55
N THR A 239 -14.33 -1.43 -2.69
CA THR A 239 -14.34 -1.65 -1.24
C THR A 239 -15.10 -0.53 -0.55
N TYR A 240 -15.69 -0.84 0.59
CA TYR A 240 -16.58 0.05 1.31
C TYR A 240 -16.18 0.15 2.78
N ILE A 241 -16.32 1.35 3.34
CA ILE A 241 -16.04 1.67 4.73
C ILE A 241 -17.26 2.38 5.35
N ASN A 242 -17.24 2.56 6.68
CA ASN A 242 -18.28 3.29 7.43
C ASN A 242 -19.70 2.69 7.28
N GLY A 243 -19.81 1.36 7.23
CA GLY A 243 -21.08 0.66 7.19
C GLY A 243 -20.94 -0.77 6.66
N THR A 244 -22.06 -1.48 6.57
CA THR A 244 -22.14 -2.82 5.95
C THR A 244 -22.90 -2.71 4.64
N LEU A 245 -22.34 -3.33 3.59
CA LEU A 245 -22.96 -3.34 2.27
C LEU A 245 -24.15 -4.31 2.25
N THR A 246 -25.27 -3.85 1.68
CA THR A 246 -26.50 -4.62 1.54
C THR A 246 -27.03 -4.53 0.11
N GLN A 247 -27.98 -5.39 -0.24
CA GLN A 247 -28.57 -5.40 -1.59
C GLN A 247 -29.19 -4.05 -1.98
N GLY A 248 -29.76 -3.31 -1.01
CA GLY A 248 -30.36 -1.99 -1.24
C GLY A 248 -29.36 -0.89 -1.62
N TYR A 249 -28.05 -1.15 -1.57
CA TYR A 249 -27.04 -0.20 -2.03
C TYR A 249 -27.01 -0.07 -3.57
N PHE A 250 -27.36 -1.15 -4.26
CA PHE A 250 -27.32 -1.23 -5.71
C PHE A 250 -28.64 -0.76 -6.33
N CYS A 251 -28.63 -0.54 -7.65
CA CYS A 251 -29.81 -0.18 -8.44
C CYS A 251 -30.49 1.15 -8.09
N ASN A 252 -29.80 2.00 -7.31
CA ASN A 252 -30.23 3.36 -7.03
C ASN A 252 -29.89 4.29 -8.21
N THR A 253 -30.66 5.37 -8.37
CA THR A 253 -30.41 6.42 -9.37
C THR A 253 -29.21 7.31 -9.00
N THR A 254 -28.84 7.34 -7.72
CA THR A 254 -27.66 8.00 -7.18
C THR A 254 -26.87 7.02 -6.31
N ILE A 255 -25.55 7.20 -6.21
CA ILE A 255 -24.71 6.37 -5.35
C ILE A 255 -25.03 6.72 -3.89
N PRO A 256 -25.43 5.74 -3.05
CA PRO A 256 -25.70 6.01 -1.64
C PRO A 256 -24.43 6.49 -0.92
N SER A 257 -24.59 7.43 0.02
CA SER A 257 -23.47 7.98 0.80
C SER A 257 -22.95 7.04 1.89
N SER A 258 -23.71 6.01 2.27
CA SER A 258 -23.31 4.99 3.24
C SER A 258 -23.73 3.57 2.79
N PRO A 259 -22.84 2.57 2.90
CA PRO A 259 -21.41 2.75 3.20
C PRO A 259 -20.69 3.54 2.10
N SER A 260 -19.64 4.28 2.48
CA SER A 260 -18.87 5.10 1.54
C SER A 260 -17.85 4.24 0.81
N VAL A 261 -17.65 4.49 -0.48
CA VAL A 261 -16.60 3.82 -1.28
C VAL A 261 -15.24 4.23 -0.73
N SER A 262 -14.41 3.24 -0.38
CA SER A 262 -13.03 3.45 0.06
C SER A 262 -12.07 3.42 -1.11
N GLU A 263 -12.19 2.42 -1.98
CA GLU A 263 -11.35 2.27 -3.16
C GLU A 263 -12.18 1.75 -4.34
N THR A 264 -11.77 2.11 -5.56
CA THR A 264 -12.33 1.58 -6.80
C THR A 264 -11.19 1.04 -7.66
N TRP A 265 -11.32 -0.22 -8.04
CA TRP A 265 -10.45 -0.92 -8.98
C TRP A 265 -11.24 -1.12 -10.27
N ILE A 266 -10.66 -0.69 -11.39
CA ILE A 266 -11.27 -0.78 -12.71
C ILE A 266 -10.58 -1.91 -13.47
N ALA A 267 -11.37 -2.84 -14.03
CA ALA A 267 -10.80 -3.86 -14.89
C ALA A 267 -10.23 -3.23 -16.17
N GLN A 268 -9.05 -3.68 -16.59
CA GLN A 268 -8.43 -3.25 -17.85
C GLN A 268 -9.26 -3.68 -19.08
N ASP A 269 -9.05 -3.00 -20.20
CA ASP A 269 -9.68 -3.35 -21.48
C ASP A 269 -9.39 -4.80 -21.88
N GLY A 270 -10.41 -5.48 -22.39
CA GLY A 270 -10.29 -6.86 -22.83
C GLY A 270 -9.58 -6.97 -24.18
N LEU A 271 -8.79 -8.03 -24.32
CA LEU A 271 -8.15 -8.46 -25.57
C LEU A 271 -8.76 -9.79 -25.99
N ALA A 272 -9.30 -9.83 -27.22
CA ALA A 272 -10.03 -10.99 -27.73
C ALA A 272 -9.17 -12.26 -27.69
N GLY A 273 -9.68 -13.29 -27.00
CA GLY A 273 -8.99 -14.58 -26.84
C GLY A 273 -7.86 -14.59 -25.80
N GLU A 274 -7.55 -13.45 -25.17
CA GLU A 274 -6.39 -13.31 -24.28
C GLU A 274 -6.78 -12.91 -22.85
N SER A 275 -7.45 -11.77 -22.67
CA SER A 275 -7.70 -11.17 -21.34
C SER A 275 -8.98 -10.34 -21.30
N GLY A 276 -9.49 -10.09 -20.10
CA GLY A 276 -10.65 -9.20 -19.90
C GLY A 276 -11.90 -9.64 -20.65
N ILE A 277 -12.27 -10.93 -20.57
CA ILE A 277 -13.44 -11.48 -21.25
C ILE A 277 -14.54 -11.75 -20.22
N ILE A 278 -15.75 -11.29 -20.53
CA ILE A 278 -16.99 -11.69 -19.85
C ILE A 278 -17.56 -12.87 -20.63
N GLU A 279 -17.59 -14.04 -20.03
CA GLU A 279 -18.18 -15.25 -20.60
C GLU A 279 -19.47 -15.60 -19.87
N VAL A 280 -20.53 -15.87 -20.64
CA VAL A 280 -21.84 -16.26 -20.13
C VAL A 280 -22.26 -17.59 -20.74
N THR A 281 -22.48 -18.58 -19.88
CA THR A 281 -23.12 -19.85 -20.24
C THR A 281 -24.54 -19.86 -19.71
N THR A 282 -25.51 -20.24 -20.54
CA THR A 282 -26.93 -20.27 -20.15
C THR A 282 -27.47 -21.69 -20.19
N THR A 283 -28.03 -22.16 -19.08
CA THR A 283 -28.83 -23.39 -19.01
C THR A 283 -30.31 -23.05 -18.85
N ASN A 284 -31.19 -24.02 -19.16
CA ASN A 284 -32.62 -23.87 -18.97
C ASN A 284 -33.21 -25.14 -18.36
N VAL A 285 -33.96 -24.99 -17.27
CA VAL A 285 -34.72 -26.06 -16.61
C VAL A 285 -36.08 -25.49 -16.18
N ASN A 286 -37.17 -26.13 -16.58
CA ASN A 286 -38.54 -25.80 -16.12
C ASN A 286 -38.85 -24.28 -16.10
N LYS A 287 -38.58 -23.58 -17.21
CA LYS A 287 -38.76 -22.12 -17.40
C LYS A 287 -37.79 -21.19 -16.66
N VAL A 288 -36.84 -21.74 -15.91
CA VAL A 288 -35.74 -20.97 -15.30
C VAL A 288 -34.55 -21.01 -16.23
N PHE A 289 -34.09 -19.83 -16.65
CA PHE A 289 -32.79 -19.66 -17.30
C PHE A 289 -31.75 -19.29 -16.24
N THR A 290 -30.65 -20.05 -16.20
CA THR A 290 -29.52 -19.76 -15.31
C THR A 290 -28.35 -19.34 -16.15
N HIS A 291 -27.94 -18.06 -16.01
CA HIS A 291 -26.77 -17.49 -16.66
C HIS A 291 -25.58 -17.55 -15.69
N THR A 292 -24.63 -18.44 -15.95
CA THR A 292 -23.37 -18.49 -15.22
C THR A 292 -22.40 -17.49 -15.85
N ILE A 293 -21.98 -16.50 -15.07
CA ILE A 293 -21.10 -15.41 -15.52
C ILE A 293 -19.69 -15.69 -15.00
N VAL A 294 -18.74 -15.82 -15.93
CA VAL A 294 -17.32 -16.05 -15.66
C VAL A 294 -16.51 -14.91 -16.27
N LEU A 295 -15.65 -14.31 -15.46
CA LEU A 295 -14.68 -13.31 -15.87
C LEU A 295 -13.34 -14.02 -16.13
N LYS A 296 -12.82 -13.91 -17.35
CA LYS A 296 -11.59 -14.61 -17.75
C LYS A 296 -10.40 -13.66 -17.81
N SER A 297 -9.32 -14.05 -17.13
CA SER A 297 -8.03 -13.34 -17.11
C SER A 297 -8.19 -11.83 -16.89
N VAL A 298 -8.98 -11.44 -15.89
CA VAL A 298 -9.24 -10.03 -15.58
C VAL A 298 -8.12 -9.45 -14.72
N ILE A 299 -7.55 -8.33 -15.18
CA ILE A 299 -6.60 -7.51 -14.43
C ILE A 299 -7.37 -6.30 -13.91
N LEU A 300 -7.36 -6.11 -12.59
CA LEU A 300 -7.93 -4.97 -11.91
C LEU A 300 -6.84 -3.94 -11.66
N GLN A 301 -7.12 -2.67 -11.94
CA GLN A 301 -6.18 -1.56 -11.83
C GLN A 301 -6.76 -0.43 -10.97
N LYS A 302 -5.91 0.13 -10.12
CA LYS A 302 -6.14 1.39 -9.39
C LYS A 302 -4.84 2.18 -9.52
N ASP A 303 -4.93 3.34 -10.19
CA ASP A 303 -3.75 4.15 -10.53
C ASP A 303 -2.70 3.31 -11.27
N HIS A 304 -1.47 3.17 -10.76
CA HIS A 304 -0.41 2.34 -11.34
C HIS A 304 -0.34 0.93 -10.74
N SER A 305 -1.17 0.65 -9.74
CA SER A 305 -1.22 -0.64 -9.05
C SER A 305 -2.17 -1.61 -9.77
N THR A 306 -1.79 -2.88 -9.85
CA THR A 306 -2.60 -3.91 -10.52
C THR A 306 -2.58 -5.25 -9.81
N PHE A 307 -3.68 -5.99 -9.87
CA PHE A 307 -3.71 -7.41 -9.51
C PHE A 307 -4.71 -8.17 -10.37
N LYS A 308 -4.58 -9.50 -10.39
CA LYS A 308 -5.33 -10.36 -11.30
C LYS A 308 -6.33 -11.22 -10.53
N LEU A 309 -7.56 -11.29 -11.03
CA LEU A 309 -8.52 -12.31 -10.61
C LEU A 309 -8.06 -13.71 -11.11
N PRO A 310 -8.59 -14.81 -10.53
CA PRO A 310 -8.38 -16.14 -11.09
C PRO A 310 -8.63 -16.19 -12.60
N THR A 311 -7.88 -17.03 -13.30
CA THR A 311 -7.95 -17.15 -14.77
C THR A 311 -9.37 -17.40 -15.25
N ASN A 312 -10.15 -18.18 -14.49
CA ASN A 312 -11.59 -18.34 -14.68
C ASN A 312 -12.29 -17.96 -13.36
N TYR A 313 -12.56 -16.68 -13.18
CA TYR A 313 -13.22 -16.18 -11.98
C TYR A 313 -14.74 -16.22 -12.16
N THR A 314 -15.42 -17.06 -11.38
CA THR A 314 -16.89 -17.17 -11.44
C THR A 314 -17.50 -16.06 -10.58
N LEU A 315 -18.17 -15.08 -11.24
CA LEU A 315 -18.94 -14.05 -10.53
C LEU A 315 -20.20 -14.65 -9.89
N GLY A 316 -20.78 -15.66 -10.54
CA GLY A 316 -21.85 -16.49 -10.02
C GLY A 316 -22.98 -16.72 -11.03
N ASN A 317 -24.14 -17.14 -10.53
CA ASN A 317 -25.32 -17.46 -11.33
C ASN A 317 -26.37 -16.35 -11.21
N LEU A 318 -26.85 -15.87 -12.34
CA LEU A 318 -28.02 -15.00 -12.47
C LEU A 318 -29.20 -15.83 -12.98
N GLU A 319 -30.28 -15.91 -12.21
CA GLU A 319 -31.49 -16.66 -12.58
C GLU A 319 -32.57 -15.73 -13.11
N VAL A 320 -33.19 -16.13 -14.22
CA VAL A 320 -34.32 -15.44 -14.85
C VAL A 320 -35.46 -16.43 -15.03
N VAL A 321 -36.58 -16.17 -14.38
CA VAL A 321 -37.81 -16.96 -14.54
C VAL A 321 -38.65 -16.35 -15.65
N VAL A 322 -38.95 -17.15 -16.68
CA VAL A 322 -39.83 -16.72 -17.78
C VAL A 322 -41.24 -17.24 -17.53
N PRO A 323 -42.30 -16.42 -17.69
CA PRO A 323 -43.69 -16.85 -17.55
C PRO A 323 -44.08 -18.07 -18.40
#